data_AF-A0AAE3KYP3-F1
#
_entry.id   AF-A0AAE3KYP3-F1
#
_cell.length_a   1.000
_cell.length_b   1.000
_cell.length_c   1.000
_cell.angle_alpha   90.00
_cell.angle_beta   90.00
_cell.angle_gamma   90.00
#
_symmetry.space_group_name_H-M   'P 1'
#
loop_
_entity.id
_entity.type
_entity.pdbx_description
1 polymer ?
#
loop_
_entity_poly.entity_id
_entity_poly.type
_entity_poly.pdbx_seq_one_letter_code
_entity_poly.pdbx_strand_id
1 'polypeptide(L)' 'MKKDLKQTIFKAIALAMGIATLVLNIMDQLEVKTAISLLSIGLICLAISQLENS' A
#
# COMPACT_ATOMS: atom_id res chain seq x y z
N MET A 1 7.51 5.13 -21.92
CA MET A 1 7.67 5.34 -20.46
C MET A 1 8.38 4.12 -19.89
N LYS A 2 9.56 4.30 -19.27
CA LYS A 2 10.43 3.18 -18.83
C LYS A 2 9.70 2.28 -17.83
N LYS A 3 9.78 0.95 -18.01
CA LYS A 3 9.06 -0.06 -17.21
C LYS A 3 9.43 0.04 -15.72
N ASP A 4 10.68 0.38 -15.45
CA ASP A 4 11.25 0.57 -14.10
C ASP A 4 10.60 1.72 -13.32
N LEU A 5 10.21 2.79 -14.02
CA LEU A 5 9.59 3.94 -13.40
C LEU A 5 8.20 3.59 -12.87
N LYS A 6 7.40 2.83 -13.64
CA LYS A 6 6.08 2.37 -13.19
C LYS A 6 6.19 1.49 -11.95
N GLN A 7 7.11 0.52 -11.97
CA GLN A 7 7.31 -0.37 -10.83
C GLN A 7 7.74 0.40 -9.57
N THR A 8 8.63 1.37 -9.72
CA THR A 8 9.07 2.23 -8.61
C THR A 8 7.91 3.04 -8.03
N ILE A 9 7.05 3.59 -8.89
CA ILE A 9 5.86 4.34 -8.46
C ILE A 9 4.87 3.43 -7.72
N PHE A 10 4.59 2.23 -8.24
CA PHE A 10 3.69 1.27 -7.58
C PHE A 10 4.22 0.83 -6.21
N LYS A 11 5.52 0.52 -6.10
CA LYS A 11 6.17 0.19 -4.82
C LYS A 11 6.10 1.36 -3.84
N ALA A 12 6.38 2.59 -4.29
CA ALA A 12 6.32 3.78 -3.45
C ALA A 12 4.91 4.06 -2.92
N ILE A 13 3.88 3.92 -3.77
CA ILE A 13 2.47 4.09 -3.38
C ILE A 13 2.05 3.02 -2.37
N ALA A 14 2.43 1.76 -2.59
CA ALA A 14 2.13 0.67 -1.67
C ALA A 14 2.76 0.89 -0.28
N LEU A 15 4.02 1.35 -0.24
CA LEU A 15 4.73 1.69 0.99
C LEU A 15 4.06 2.87 1.72
N ALA A 16 3.68 3.91 0.99
CA ALA A 16 3.00 5.08 1.54
C ALA A 16 1.61 4.73 2.12
N MET A 17 0.81 3.91 1.43
CA MET A 17 -0.48 3.42 1.94
C MET A 17 -0.32 2.57 3.20
N GLY A 18 0.70 1.69 3.25
CA GLY A 18 0.97 0.88 4.43
C GLY A 18 1.35 1.72 5.65
N ILE A 19 2.22 2.73 5.48
CA ILE A 19 2.62 3.61 6.58
C ILE A 19 1.45 4.50 7.04
N ALA A 20 0.70 5.10 6.10
CA ALA A 20 -0.43 5.98 6.44
C ALA A 20 -1.52 5.25 7.24
N THR A 21 -1.84 4.01 6.85
CA THR A 21 -2.84 3.18 7.56
C THR A 21 -2.37 2.76 8.94
N LEU A 22 -1.09 2.44 9.10
CA LEU A 22 -0.50 2.13 10.41
C LEU A 22 -0.55 3.34 11.35
N VAL A 23 -0.17 4.53 10.87
CA VAL A 23 -0.19 5.77 11.67
C VAL A 23 -1.61 6.11 12.10
N LEU A 24 -2.57 6.06 11.17
CA LEU A 24 -3.98 6.35 11.47
C LEU A 24 -4.60 5.33 12.44
N ASN A 25 -4.18 4.07 12.40
CA ASN A 25 -4.58 3.04 13.36
C ASN A 25 -3.98 3.30 14.76
N ILE A 26 -2.71 3.73 14.85
CA ILE A 26 -2.06 4.08 16.13
C ILE A 26 -2.73 5.29 16.78
N MET A 27 -3.23 6.24 15.99
CA MET A 27 -3.93 7.42 16.49
C MET A 27 -5.37 7.12 16.97
N ASP A 28 -5.84 5.86 16.87
CA ASP A 28 -7.23 5.43 17.14
C ASP A 28 -8.27 6.27 16.37
N GLN A 29 -7.83 6.90 15.27
CA GLN A 29 -8.67 7.73 14.39
C GLN A 29 -9.34 6.90 13.29
N LEU A 30 -9.14 5.59 13.30
CA LEU A 30 -9.63 4.66 12.29
C LEU A 30 -10.37 3.50 12.94
N GLU A 31 -11.64 3.34 12.56
CA GLU A 31 -12.41 2.14 12.86
C GLU A 31 -11.71 0.92 12.25
N VAL A 32 -11.58 -0.18 13.02
CA VAL A 32 -10.83 -1.39 12.65
C VAL A 32 -11.21 -1.91 11.26
N LYS A 33 -12.50 -1.81 10.89
CA LYS A 33 -13.02 -2.23 9.59
C LYS A 33 -12.46 -1.38 8.43
N THR A 34 -12.28 -0.09 8.66
CA THR A 34 -11.70 0.88 7.71
C THR A 34 -10.19 0.72 7.63
N ALA A 35 -9.52 0.47 8.76
CA ALA A 35 -8.08 0.17 8.81
C ALA A 35 -7.73 -1.09 8.01
N ILE A 36 -8.47 -2.18 8.20
CA ILE A 36 -8.30 -3.44 7.44
C ILE A 36 -8.52 -3.21 5.95
N SER A 37 -9.54 -2.42 5.58
CA SER A 37 -9.84 -2.13 4.16
C SER A 37 -8.71 -1.35 3.49
N LEU A 38 -8.19 -0.30 4.12
CA LEU A 38 -7.10 0.51 3.58
C LEU A 38 -5.76 -0.26 3.55
N LEU A 39 -5.48 -1.06 4.59
CA LEU A 39 -4.30 -1.92 4.65
C LEU A 39 -4.33 -2.98 3.52
N SER A 40 -5.50 -3.57 3.28
CA SER A 40 -5.70 -4.57 2.22
C SER A 40 -5.44 -3.98 0.83
N ILE A 41 -5.86 -2.73 0.57
CA ILE A 41 -5.58 -2.04 -0.70
C ILE A 41 -4.07 -1.84 -0.91
N GLY A 42 -3.36 -1.42 0.15
CA GLY A 42 -1.89 -1.29 0.12
C GLY A 42 -1.19 -2.63 -0.15
N LEU A 43 -1.65 -3.70 0.48
CA LEU A 43 -1.12 -5.06 0.30
C LEU A 43 -1.40 -5.63 -1.10
N ILE A 44 -2.60 -5.40 -1.66
CA ILE A 44 -2.94 -5.82 -3.02
C ILE A 44 -2.03 -5.10 -4.04
N CYS A 45 -1.80 -3.79 -3.84
CA CYS A 45 -0.90 -3.01 -4.67
C CYS A 45 0.55 -3.54 -4.61
N LEU A 46 1.01 -3.92 -3.40
CA LEU A 46 2.32 -4.54 -3.19
C LEU A 46 2.43 -5.93 -3.82
N ALA A 47 1.37 -6.74 -3.71
CA ALA A 47 1.29 -8.08 -4.29
C ALA A 47 1.32 -8.03 -5.82
N ILE A 48 0.58 -7.12 -6.45
CA ILE A 48 0.63 -6.89 -7.90
C ILE A 48 2.04 -6.48 -8.33
N SER A 49 2.68 -5.57 -7.59
CA SER A 49 4.05 -5.15 -7.92
C SER A 49 5.10 -6.26 -7.75
N GLN A 50 4.94 -7.14 -6.76
CA GLN A 50 5.79 -8.33 -6.60
C GLN A 50 5.53 -9.38 -7.69
N LEU A 51 4.27 -9.57 -8.09
CA LEU A 51 3.89 -10.50 -9.15
C LEU A 51 4.37 -10.03 -10.53
N GLU A 52 4.36 -8.72 -10.81
CA GLU A 52 4.95 -8.15 -12.03
C GLU A 52 6.49 -8.22 -12.05
N ASN A 53 7.12 -8.49 -10.89
CA ASN A 53 8.56 -8.66 -10.73
C ASN A 53 8.99 -10.14 -10.64
N SER A 54 8.06 -11.09 -10.77
CA SER A 54 8.32 -12.54 -10.76
C SER A 54 8.32 -13.13 -12.16
#